data_AF-A0A532U600-F1
#
_entry.id   AF-A0A532U600-F1
#
_cell.length_a   1.000
_cell.length_b   1.000
_cell.length_c   1.000
_cell.angle_alpha   90.00
_cell.angle_beta   90.00
_cell.angle_gamma   90.00
#
_symmetry.space_group_name_H-M   'P 1'
#
loop_
_entity.id
_entity.type
_entity.pdbx_description
1 polymer ?
#
loop_
_entity_poly.entity_id
_entity_poly.type
_entity_poly.pdbx_seq_one_letter_code
_entity_poly.pdbx_strand_id
1 'polypeptide(L)'
;MPNRILDIAIISMGFFLYGYLALRILRIKARRILHKRFFHAAISILNSSQDDEDCIHQFNLNFRKLSEKNPQLSSDIKSSVDIIEDMIFYYDTLVEKLFKLRFGLYITNDIRNRLVNIADKMREKNPFVSLHPKDANLLANLKRSIETGNADLASTILKQLSEEIEVKESNVRTQRKRNIVAFIVAIIGAFLTIFFGFLSFFK
;
A
#
# COMPACT_ATOMS: atom_id res chain seq x y z
N MET A 1 32.66 -36.21 3.03
CA MET A 1 31.28 -36.15 2.51
C MET A 1 30.37 -35.04 3.09
N PRO A 2 30.56 -34.44 4.29
CA PRO A 2 29.59 -33.45 4.82
C PRO A 2 29.55 -32.12 4.06
N ASN A 3 30.63 -31.73 3.37
CA ASN A 3 30.70 -30.44 2.66
C ASN A 3 29.68 -30.32 1.50
N ARG A 4 29.38 -31.42 0.80
CA ARG A 4 28.45 -31.38 -0.36
C ARG A 4 27.02 -31.01 0.02
N ILE A 5 26.56 -31.39 1.21
CA ILE A 5 25.20 -31.06 1.68
C ILE A 5 25.12 -29.57 2.03
N LEU A 6 26.17 -29.04 2.65
CA LEU A 6 26.27 -27.61 2.97
C LEU A 6 26.29 -26.75 1.70
N ASP A 7 27.05 -27.16 0.69
CA ASP A 7 27.16 -26.45 -0.60
C ASP A 7 25.80 -26.39 -1.32
N ILE A 8 25.07 -27.51 -1.37
CA ILE A 8 23.72 -27.57 -1.97
C ILE A 8 22.73 -26.67 -1.21
N ALA A 9 22.80 -26.65 0.12
CA ALA A 9 21.93 -25.80 0.94
C ALA A 9 22.20 -24.30 0.70
N ILE A 10 23.48 -23.90 0.61
CA ILE A 10 23.87 -22.50 0.37
C ILE A 10 23.42 -22.06 -1.03
N ILE A 11 23.64 -22.88 -2.05
CA ILE A 11 23.20 -22.59 -3.42
C ILE A 11 21.68 -22.45 -3.49
N SER A 12 20.95 -23.36 -2.83
CA SER A 12 19.48 -23.31 -2.79
C SER A 12 18.98 -22.05 -2.08
N MET A 13 19.55 -21.70 -0.92
CA MET A 13 19.19 -20.49 -0.18
C MET A 13 19.48 -19.22 -0.98
N GLY A 14 20.62 -19.19 -1.69
CA GLY A 14 20.97 -18.09 -2.61
C GLY A 14 19.95 -17.92 -3.73
N PHE A 15 19.48 -19.03 -4.34
CA PHE A 15 18.47 -19.00 -5.38
C PHE A 15 17.12 -18.47 -4.88
N PHE A 16 16.67 -18.91 -3.70
CA PHE A 16 15.44 -18.39 -3.09
C PHE A 16 15.53 -16.90 -2.73
N LEU A 17 16.66 -16.47 -2.17
CA LEU A 17 16.89 -15.07 -1.83
C LEU A 17 16.91 -14.20 -3.10
N TYR A 18 17.59 -14.65 -4.15
CA TYR A 18 17.64 -13.95 -5.43
C TYR A 18 16.26 -13.85 -6.07
N GLY A 19 15.49 -14.94 -6.09
CA GLY A 19 14.11 -14.94 -6.59
C GLY A 19 13.22 -13.97 -5.82
N TYR A 20 13.32 -13.95 -4.48
CA TYR A 20 12.58 -13.01 -3.64
C TYR A 20 12.94 -11.54 -3.92
N LEU A 21 14.23 -11.22 -4.03
CA LEU A 21 14.71 -9.88 -4.33
C LEU A 21 14.29 -9.44 -5.75
N ALA A 22 14.39 -10.32 -6.74
CA ALA A 22 13.96 -10.05 -8.11
C ALA A 22 12.46 -9.72 -8.16
N LEU A 23 11.61 -10.51 -7.48
CA LEU A 23 10.17 -10.24 -7.38
C LEU A 23 9.88 -8.89 -6.69
N ARG A 24 10.60 -8.56 -5.61
CA ARG A 24 10.49 -7.26 -4.95
C ARG A 24 10.84 -6.10 -5.89
N ILE A 25 11.95 -6.20 -6.63
CA ILE A 25 12.38 -5.16 -7.57
C ILE A 25 11.35 -4.99 -8.69
N LEU A 26 10.82 -6.09 -9.24
CA LEU A 26 9.79 -6.06 -10.28
C LEU A 26 8.51 -5.38 -9.78
N ARG A 27 8.04 -5.69 -8.56
CA ARG A 27 6.88 -5.03 -7.96
C ARG A 27 7.10 -3.53 -7.76
N ILE A 28 8.27 -3.12 -7.27
CA ILE A 28 8.60 -1.69 -7.10
C ILE A 28 8.59 -0.96 -8.44
N LYS A 29 9.17 -1.56 -9.49
CA LYS A 29 9.16 -0.99 -10.85
C LYS A 29 7.74 -0.87 -11.39
N ALA A 30 6.93 -1.92 -11.26
CA ALA A 30 5.54 -1.92 -11.70
C ALA A 30 4.73 -0.82 -10.99
N ARG A 31 4.88 -0.69 -9.66
CA ARG A 31 4.25 0.38 -8.89
C ARG A 31 4.66 1.76 -9.40
N ARG A 32 5.95 2.01 -9.63
CA ARG A 32 6.43 3.30 -10.17
C ARG A 32 5.84 3.61 -11.54
N ILE A 33 5.76 2.63 -12.43
CA ILE A 33 5.17 2.82 -13.77
C ILE A 33 3.68 3.16 -13.66
N LEU A 34 2.96 2.48 -12.77
CA LEU A 34 1.54 2.75 -12.53
C LEU A 34 1.33 4.17 -12.03
N HIS A 35 2.09 4.62 -11.02
CA HIS A 35 2.02 5.99 -10.51
C HIS A 35 2.32 7.00 -11.62
N LYS A 36 3.40 6.78 -12.37
CA LYS A 36 3.77 7.67 -13.47
C LYS A 36 2.64 7.79 -14.49
N ARG A 37 2.05 6.67 -14.92
CA ARG A 37 0.94 6.67 -15.89
C ARG A 37 -0.30 7.35 -15.34
N PHE A 38 -0.67 7.05 -14.10
CA PHE A 38 -1.82 7.67 -13.46
C PHE A 38 -1.62 9.17 -13.29
N PHE A 39 -0.44 9.62 -12.84
CA PHE A 39 -0.15 11.05 -12.62
C PHE A 39 -0.21 11.83 -13.94
N HIS A 40 0.28 11.26 -15.05
CA HIS A 40 0.14 11.91 -16.36
C HIS A 40 -1.32 12.05 -16.76
N ALA A 41 -2.10 10.97 -16.60
CA ALA A 41 -3.52 11.01 -16.87
C ALA A 41 -4.24 12.03 -15.97
N ALA A 42 -3.86 12.10 -14.69
CA ALA A 42 -4.45 13.01 -13.73
C ALA A 42 -4.25 14.47 -14.12
N ILE A 43 -3.00 14.85 -14.46
CA ILE A 43 -2.68 16.19 -14.97
C ILE A 43 -3.43 16.48 -16.27
N SER A 44 -3.47 15.52 -17.18
CA SER A 44 -4.19 15.68 -18.45
C SER A 44 -5.67 15.96 -18.23
N ILE A 45 -6.32 15.23 -17.32
CA ILE A 45 -7.74 15.40 -16.97
C ILE A 45 -7.97 16.79 -16.38
N LEU A 46 -7.16 17.19 -15.40
CA LEU A 46 -7.29 18.49 -14.74
C LEU A 46 -7.12 19.66 -15.71
N ASN A 47 -6.23 19.52 -16.69
CA ASN A 47 -6.04 20.56 -17.70
C ASN A 47 -7.18 20.59 -18.73
N SER A 48 -7.87 19.46 -18.96
CA SER A 48 -8.93 19.35 -19.96
C SER A 48 -10.33 19.69 -19.45
N SER A 49 -10.62 19.44 -18.17
CA SER A 49 -11.96 19.59 -17.60
C SER A 49 -11.93 20.57 -16.44
N GLN A 50 -12.86 21.53 -16.43
CA GLN A 50 -13.04 22.48 -15.32
C GLN A 50 -13.99 21.97 -14.25
N ASP A 51 -14.88 21.03 -14.59
CA ASP A 51 -15.79 20.42 -13.64
C ASP A 51 -15.06 19.35 -12.82
N ASP A 52 -15.10 19.50 -11.50
CA ASP A 52 -14.49 18.56 -10.57
C ASP A 52 -15.22 17.20 -10.58
N GLU A 53 -16.53 17.18 -10.85
CA GLU A 53 -17.29 15.93 -10.90
C GLU A 53 -16.91 15.05 -12.10
N ASP A 54 -16.75 15.67 -13.26
CA ASP A 54 -16.21 14.99 -14.44
C ASP A 54 -14.77 14.51 -14.20
N CYS A 55 -13.93 15.33 -13.55
CA CYS A 55 -12.58 14.91 -13.17
C CYS A 55 -12.59 13.66 -12.27
N ILE A 56 -13.46 13.62 -11.26
CA ILE A 56 -13.63 12.46 -10.36
C ILE A 56 -14.04 11.22 -11.15
N HIS A 57 -15.00 11.35 -12.06
CA HIS A 57 -15.44 10.25 -12.91
C HIS A 57 -14.28 9.71 -13.77
N GLN A 58 -13.52 10.60 -14.40
CA GLN A 58 -12.40 10.21 -15.24
C GLN A 58 -11.22 9.62 -14.45
N PHE A 59 -10.95 10.09 -13.23
CA PHE A 59 -9.98 9.48 -12.32
C PHE A 59 -10.36 8.04 -11.99
N ASN A 60 -11.63 7.80 -11.64
CA ASN A 60 -12.14 6.46 -11.35
C ASN A 60 -12.05 5.53 -12.55
N LEU A 61 -12.41 6.01 -13.75
CA LEU A 61 -12.28 5.22 -14.99
C LEU A 61 -10.84 4.87 -15.32
N ASN A 62 -9.91 5.83 -15.20
CA ASN A 62 -8.50 5.57 -15.46
C ASN A 62 -7.89 4.63 -14.42
N PHE A 63 -8.26 4.79 -13.14
CA PHE A 63 -7.86 3.86 -12.10
C PHE A 63 -8.34 2.44 -12.41
N ARG A 64 -9.62 2.26 -12.75
CA ARG A 64 -10.19 0.95 -13.08
C ARG A 64 -9.43 0.28 -14.24
N LYS A 65 -9.22 1.01 -15.34
CA LYS A 65 -8.45 0.52 -16.50
C LYS A 65 -7.02 0.15 -16.15
N LEU A 66 -6.37 0.91 -15.26
CA LEU A 66 -5.00 0.64 -14.83
C LEU A 66 -4.92 -0.57 -13.87
N SER A 67 -5.91 -0.72 -12.98
CA SER A 67 -6.04 -1.84 -12.06
C SER A 67 -6.31 -3.16 -12.79
N GLU A 68 -7.22 -3.16 -13.77
CA GLU A 68 -7.49 -4.31 -14.65
C GLU A 68 -6.24 -4.78 -15.40
N LYS A 69 -5.40 -3.84 -15.85
CA LYS A 69 -4.14 -4.16 -16.54
C LYS A 69 -3.01 -4.59 -15.60
N ASN A 70 -3.12 -4.32 -14.29
CA ASN A 70 -2.07 -4.61 -13.31
C ASN A 70 -2.67 -5.23 -12.02
N PRO A 71 -3.33 -6.39 -12.11
CA PRO A 71 -4.03 -7.01 -10.98
C PRO A 71 -3.10 -7.30 -9.79
N GLN A 72 -1.81 -7.54 -10.05
CA GLN A 72 -0.78 -7.77 -9.04
C GLN A 72 -0.50 -6.55 -8.12
N LEU A 73 -1.00 -5.36 -8.45
CA LEU A 73 -0.84 -4.14 -7.66
C LEU A 73 -2.12 -3.74 -6.90
N SER A 74 -3.23 -4.46 -7.11
CA SER A 74 -4.52 -4.19 -6.46
C SER A 74 -4.50 -4.36 -4.94
N SER A 75 -3.55 -5.14 -4.41
CA SER A 75 -3.34 -5.27 -2.97
C SER A 75 -2.76 -4.00 -2.34
N ASP A 76 -1.96 -3.25 -3.10
CA ASP A 76 -1.16 -2.13 -2.59
C ASP A 76 -1.86 -0.79 -2.81
N ILE A 77 -2.73 -0.71 -3.83
CA ILE A 77 -3.46 0.49 -4.21
C ILE A 77 -4.93 0.13 -4.35
N LYS A 78 -5.75 0.58 -3.39
CA LYS A 78 -7.15 0.15 -3.30
C LYS A 78 -8.08 1.07 -4.07
N SER A 79 -7.71 2.35 -4.17
CA SER A 79 -8.57 3.35 -4.78
C SER A 79 -7.83 4.38 -5.64
N SER A 80 -8.57 5.06 -6.50
CA SER A 80 -8.14 6.26 -7.22
C SER A 80 -7.74 7.39 -6.26
N VAL A 81 -8.44 7.50 -5.12
CA VAL A 81 -8.13 8.47 -4.06
C VAL A 81 -6.74 8.21 -3.49
N ASP A 82 -6.39 6.95 -3.22
CA ASP A 82 -5.07 6.59 -2.68
C ASP A 82 -3.95 7.06 -3.62
N ILE A 83 -4.12 6.93 -4.95
CA ILE A 83 -3.10 7.37 -5.91
C ILE A 83 -3.02 8.89 -5.98
N ILE A 84 -4.16 9.59 -5.88
CA ILE A 84 -4.18 11.06 -5.85
C ILE A 84 -3.47 11.56 -4.58
N GLU A 85 -3.71 10.92 -3.44
CA GLU A 85 -3.01 11.23 -2.19
C GLU A 85 -1.52 10.94 -2.29
N ASP A 86 -1.12 9.81 -2.89
CA ASP A 86 0.29 9.53 -3.18
C ASP A 86 0.90 10.64 -4.07
N MET A 87 0.15 11.16 -5.04
CA MET A 87 0.59 12.26 -5.90
C MET A 87 0.84 13.55 -5.11
N ILE A 88 -0.11 13.93 -4.25
CA ILE A 88 0.00 15.10 -3.36
C ILE A 88 1.18 14.91 -2.40
N PHE A 89 1.30 13.74 -1.77
CA PHE A 89 2.40 13.41 -0.87
C PHE A 89 3.76 13.51 -1.57
N TYR A 90 3.91 12.95 -2.77
CA TYR A 90 5.18 13.05 -3.51
C TYR A 90 5.50 14.47 -3.93
N TYR A 91 4.50 15.28 -4.27
CA TYR A 91 4.72 16.69 -4.60
C TYR A 91 5.16 17.48 -3.36
N ASP A 92 4.51 17.26 -2.22
CA ASP A 92 4.80 17.99 -0.97
C ASP A 92 6.14 17.56 -0.34
N THR A 93 6.58 16.32 -0.56
CA THR A 93 7.81 15.77 0.05
C THR A 93 9.06 15.85 -0.84
N LEU A 94 8.89 15.84 -2.16
CA LEU A 94 10.03 15.90 -3.08
C LEU A 94 10.28 17.34 -3.51
N VAL A 95 11.56 17.74 -3.53
CA VAL A 95 11.97 18.98 -4.20
C VAL A 95 11.51 18.91 -5.66
N GLU A 96 10.98 20.00 -6.20
CA GLU A 96 10.37 20.10 -7.53
C GLU A 96 11.20 19.43 -8.65
N LYS A 97 12.52 19.65 -8.65
CA LYS A 97 13.46 19.01 -9.61
C LYS A 97 13.44 17.48 -9.51
N LEU A 98 13.38 16.92 -8.30
CA LEU A 98 13.33 15.48 -8.06
C LEU A 98 11.97 14.91 -8.46
N PHE A 99 10.88 15.63 -8.21
CA PHE A 99 9.56 15.23 -8.68
C PHE A 99 9.53 15.14 -10.21
N LYS A 100 10.02 16.18 -10.89
CA LYS A 100 10.14 16.21 -12.36
C LYS A 100 11.04 15.10 -12.89
N LEU A 101 12.18 14.82 -12.24
CA LEU A 101 13.06 13.73 -12.65
C LEU A 101 12.42 12.35 -12.46
N ARG A 102 11.69 12.16 -11.36
CA ARG A 102 11.07 10.88 -11.01
C ARG A 102 9.85 10.56 -11.87
N PHE A 103 8.98 11.55 -12.08
CA PHE A 103 7.70 11.36 -12.74
C PHE A 103 7.63 11.97 -14.14
N GLY A 104 8.56 12.83 -14.54
CA GLY A 104 8.54 13.50 -15.85
C GLY A 104 7.44 14.56 -15.97
N LEU A 105 6.93 15.07 -14.85
CA LEU A 105 5.77 15.95 -14.79
C LEU A 105 6.13 17.27 -14.10
N TYR A 106 5.44 18.33 -14.51
CA TYR A 106 5.45 19.62 -13.84
C TYR A 106 4.06 19.87 -13.24
N ILE A 107 4.03 20.23 -11.96
CA ILE A 107 2.79 20.48 -11.22
C ILE A 107 2.90 21.90 -10.67
N THR A 108 1.88 22.72 -10.92
CA THR A 108 1.75 24.03 -10.28
C THR A 108 1.03 23.90 -8.94
N ASN A 109 1.20 24.89 -8.07
CA ASN A 109 0.46 24.95 -6.80
C ASN A 109 -1.06 24.96 -7.03
N ASP A 110 -1.55 25.54 -8.12
CA ASP A 110 -2.99 25.54 -8.47
C ASP A 110 -3.50 24.13 -8.76
N ILE A 111 -2.77 23.35 -9.55
CA ILE A 111 -3.09 21.95 -9.84
C ILE A 111 -3.07 21.13 -8.56
N ARG A 112 -2.08 21.36 -7.69
CA ARG A 112 -1.97 20.69 -6.39
C ARG A 112 -3.17 21.02 -5.49
N ASN A 113 -3.56 22.28 -5.38
CA ASN A 113 -4.72 22.68 -4.58
C ASN A 113 -6.01 22.09 -5.14
N ARG A 114 -6.16 22.03 -6.46
CA ARG A 114 -7.30 21.38 -7.10
C ARG A 114 -7.34 19.87 -6.86
N LEU A 115 -6.19 19.20 -6.89
CA LEU A 115 -6.07 17.77 -6.53
C LEU A 115 -6.52 17.53 -5.08
N VAL A 116 -6.14 18.40 -4.14
CA VAL A 116 -6.59 18.29 -2.74
C VAL A 116 -8.11 18.42 -2.65
N ASN A 117 -8.69 19.46 -3.26
CA ASN A 117 -10.14 19.66 -3.24
C ASN A 117 -10.90 18.48 -3.84
N ILE A 118 -10.39 17.90 -4.94
CA ILE A 118 -10.99 16.72 -5.57
C ILE A 118 -10.86 15.50 -4.65
N ALA A 119 -9.69 15.27 -4.05
CA ALA A 119 -9.49 14.17 -3.11
C ALA A 119 -10.46 14.26 -1.93
N ASP A 120 -10.65 15.46 -1.37
CA ASP A 120 -11.59 15.69 -0.27
C ASP A 120 -13.04 15.42 -0.70
N LYS A 121 -13.47 15.92 -1.86
CA LYS A 121 -14.80 15.59 -2.45
C LYS A 121 -14.98 14.08 -2.66
N MET A 122 -13.95 13.39 -3.13
CA MET A 122 -14.01 11.94 -3.32
C MET A 122 -14.17 11.20 -1.98
N ARG A 123 -13.50 11.65 -0.92
CA ARG A 123 -13.68 11.10 0.43
C ARG A 123 -15.06 11.39 0.99
N GLU A 124 -15.59 12.59 0.79
CA GLU A 124 -16.96 12.91 1.24
C GLU A 124 -18.01 11.98 0.61
N LYS A 125 -17.86 11.69 -0.70
CA LYS A 125 -18.75 10.78 -1.43
C LYS A 125 -18.56 9.32 -1.03
N ASN A 126 -17.32 8.91 -0.75
CA ASN A 126 -17.02 7.55 -0.34
C ASN A 126 -16.03 7.55 0.83
N PRO A 127 -16.53 7.73 2.08
CA PRO A 127 -15.68 7.90 3.25
C PRO A 127 -14.90 6.62 3.61
N PHE A 128 -15.28 5.47 3.03
CA PHE A 128 -14.70 4.18 3.34
C PHE A 128 -13.78 3.64 2.23
N VAL A 129 -13.46 4.46 1.22
CA VAL A 129 -12.74 4.04 0.01
C VAL A 129 -11.31 3.53 0.27
N SER A 130 -10.66 4.01 1.34
CA SER A 130 -9.31 3.62 1.75
C SER A 130 -9.27 2.34 2.60
N LEU A 131 -10.44 1.88 3.07
CA LEU A 131 -10.56 0.68 3.90
C LEU A 131 -10.54 -0.59 3.06
N HIS A 132 -10.29 -1.73 3.71
CA HIS A 132 -10.44 -3.02 3.05
C HIS A 132 -11.91 -3.21 2.62
N PRO A 133 -12.22 -3.81 1.45
CA PRO A 133 -13.59 -3.92 0.95
C PRO A 133 -14.59 -4.49 1.96
N LYS A 134 -14.15 -5.47 2.78
CA LYS A 134 -14.95 -6.05 3.87
C LYS A 134 -15.34 -4.99 4.92
N ASP A 135 -14.36 -4.24 5.42
CA ASP A 135 -14.55 -3.19 6.44
C ASP A 135 -15.37 -2.03 5.89
N ALA A 136 -15.11 -1.64 4.63
CA ALA A 136 -15.83 -0.58 3.95
C ALA A 136 -17.31 -0.93 3.80
N ASN A 137 -17.62 -2.18 3.45
CA ASN A 137 -19.00 -2.66 3.34
C ASN A 137 -19.71 -2.65 4.70
N LEU A 138 -19.04 -3.07 5.79
CA LEU A 138 -19.62 -3.03 7.12
C LEU A 138 -19.97 -1.61 7.57
N LEU A 139 -19.07 -0.65 7.35
CA LEU A 139 -19.32 0.75 7.71
C LEU A 139 -20.36 1.41 6.80
N ALA A 140 -20.38 1.06 5.51
CA ALA A 140 -21.43 1.52 4.59
C ALA A 140 -22.82 1.02 5.02
N ASN A 141 -22.92 -0.26 5.41
CA ASN A 141 -24.16 -0.83 5.90
C ASN A 141 -24.57 -0.24 7.26
N LEU A 142 -23.61 0.08 8.14
CA LEU A 142 -23.88 0.77 9.40
C LEU A 142 -24.43 2.18 9.16
N LYS A 143 -23.80 2.94 8.26
CA LYS A 143 -24.29 4.26 7.86
C LYS A 143 -25.74 4.16 7.34
N ARG A 144 -26.00 3.20 6.46
CA ARG A 144 -27.33 2.96 5.89
C ARG A 144 -28.36 2.53 6.95
N SER A 145 -27.99 1.71 7.93
CA SER A 145 -28.92 1.28 8.98
C SER A 145 -29.27 2.43 9.93
N ILE A 146 -28.32 3.33 10.20
CA ILE A 146 -28.56 4.57 10.96
C ILE A 146 -29.49 5.50 10.16
N GLU A 147 -29.20 5.73 8.88
CA GLU A 147 -30.01 6.60 8.01
C GLU A 147 -31.44 6.08 7.81
N THR A 148 -31.65 4.77 7.84
CA THR A 148 -32.98 4.15 7.71
C THR A 148 -33.68 3.94 9.07
N GLY A 149 -33.03 4.31 10.19
CA GLY A 149 -33.59 4.14 11.54
C GLY A 149 -33.72 2.69 12.00
N ASN A 150 -33.05 1.74 11.33
CA ASN A 150 -33.10 0.32 11.67
C ASN A 150 -32.08 -0.01 12.77
N ALA A 151 -32.50 0.16 14.03
CA ALA A 151 -31.67 -0.05 15.22
C ALA A 151 -31.15 -1.49 15.36
N ASP A 152 -31.95 -2.50 15.02
CA ASP A 152 -31.57 -3.91 15.14
C ASP A 152 -30.44 -4.28 14.16
N LEU A 153 -30.55 -3.81 12.92
CA LEU A 153 -29.50 -3.97 11.93
C LEU A 153 -28.23 -3.21 12.33
N ALA A 154 -28.36 -1.98 12.84
CA ALA A 154 -27.23 -1.21 13.34
C ALA A 154 -26.51 -1.91 14.50
N SER A 155 -27.25 -2.44 15.47
CA SER A 155 -26.73 -3.21 16.61
C SER A 155 -25.98 -4.46 16.16
N THR A 156 -26.56 -5.20 15.20
CA THR A 156 -25.94 -6.41 14.62
C THR A 156 -24.61 -6.07 13.93
N ILE A 157 -24.59 -5.02 13.12
CA ILE A 157 -23.38 -4.58 12.41
C ILE A 157 -22.32 -4.07 13.40
N LEU A 158 -22.72 -3.34 14.44
CA LEU A 158 -21.81 -2.90 15.51
C LEU A 158 -21.17 -4.07 16.24
N LYS A 159 -21.94 -5.13 16.55
CA LYS A 159 -21.41 -6.34 17.15
C LYS A 159 -20.37 -7.01 16.24
N GLN A 160 -20.69 -7.14 14.94
CA GLN A 160 -19.75 -7.69 13.97
C GLN A 160 -18.47 -6.84 13.85
N LEU A 161 -18.58 -5.51 13.84
CA LEU A 161 -17.43 -4.60 13.85
C LEU A 161 -16.58 -4.78 15.11
N SER A 162 -17.21 -4.93 16.28
CA SER A 162 -16.52 -5.16 17.55
C SER A 162 -15.71 -6.46 17.52
N GLU A 163 -16.32 -7.55 17.05
CA GLU A 163 -15.65 -8.85 16.92
C GLU A 163 -14.46 -8.78 15.94
N GLU A 164 -14.61 -8.08 14.81
CA GLU A 164 -13.52 -7.91 13.84
C GLU A 164 -12.38 -7.04 14.37
N ILE A 165 -12.69 -6.00 15.15
CA ILE A 165 -11.68 -5.16 15.81
C ILE A 165 -10.90 -6.00 16.82
N GLU A 166 -11.58 -6.80 17.64
CA GLU A 166 -10.93 -7.68 18.63
C GLU A 166 -9.99 -8.69 17.97
N VAL A 167 -10.43 -9.31 16.86
CA VAL A 167 -9.59 -10.24 16.08
C VAL A 167 -8.37 -9.50 15.49
N LYS A 168 -8.55 -8.31 14.92
CA LYS A 168 -7.45 -7.51 14.37
C LYS A 168 -6.46 -7.09 15.46
N GLU A 169 -6.95 -6.69 16.63
CA GLU A 169 -6.10 -6.33 17.77
C GLU A 169 -5.30 -7.54 18.28
N SER A 170 -5.95 -8.70 18.41
CA SER A 170 -5.29 -9.96 18.76
C SER A 170 -4.20 -10.34 17.75
N ASN A 171 -4.47 -10.16 16.45
CA ASN A 171 -3.49 -10.38 15.38
C ASN A 171 -2.31 -9.41 15.48
N VAL A 172 -2.55 -8.13 15.72
CA VAL A 172 -1.49 -7.11 15.91
C VAL A 172 -0.64 -7.44 17.14
N ARG A 173 -1.26 -7.80 18.27
CA ARG A 173 -0.55 -8.24 19.49
C ARG A 173 0.31 -9.48 19.23
N THR A 174 -0.22 -10.44 18.48
CA THR A 174 0.50 -11.66 18.10
C THR A 174 1.67 -11.37 17.16
N GLN A 175 1.48 -10.52 16.15
CA GLN A 175 2.56 -10.08 15.26
C GLN A 175 3.65 -9.33 16.02
N ARG A 176 3.30 -8.46 16.98
CA ARG A 176 4.27 -7.76 17.82
C ARG A 176 5.13 -8.73 18.63
N LYS A 177 4.50 -9.74 19.26
CA LYS A 177 5.22 -10.81 19.97
C LYS A 177 6.17 -11.58 19.05
N ARG A 178 5.70 -11.97 17.86
CA ARG A 178 6.52 -12.68 16.86
C ARG A 178 7.70 -11.83 16.38
N ASN A 179 7.51 -10.54 16.14
CA ASN A 179 8.58 -9.63 15.74
C ASN A 179 9.66 -9.49 16.82
N ILE A 180 9.27 -9.40 18.10
CA ILE A 180 10.23 -9.36 19.22
C ILE A 180 11.03 -10.66 19.27
N VAL A 181 10.38 -11.82 19.16
CA VAL A 181 11.07 -13.11 19.13
C VAL A 181 12.04 -13.20 17.95
N ALA A 182 11.60 -12.81 16.75
CA ALA A 182 12.44 -12.81 15.56
C ALA A 182 13.67 -11.90 15.72
N PHE A 183 13.50 -10.73 16.34
CA PHE A 183 14.60 -9.81 16.64
C PHE A 183 15.61 -10.42 17.61
N ILE A 184 15.14 -11.06 18.69
CA ILE A 184 16.01 -11.76 19.66
C ILE A 184 16.79 -12.88 18.96
N VAL A 185 16.11 -13.70 18.15
CA VAL A 185 16.75 -14.77 17.38
C VAL A 185 17.81 -14.21 16.42
N ALA A 186 17.54 -13.07 15.77
CA ALA A 186 18.50 -12.41 14.90
C ALA A 186 19.75 -11.92 15.65
N ILE A 187 19.58 -11.34 16.86
CA ILE A 187 20.71 -10.92 17.71
C ILE A 187 21.57 -12.13 18.11
N ILE A 188 20.94 -13.20 18.62
CA ILE A 188 21.64 -14.41 19.02
C ILE A 188 22.38 -15.02 17.82
N GLY A 189 21.72 -15.07 16.65
CA GLY A 189 22.32 -15.54 15.41
C GLY A 189 23.55 -14.73 15.01
N ALA A 190 23.45 -13.39 15.02
CA ALA A 190 24.57 -12.50 14.70
C ALA A 190 25.74 -12.68 15.67
N PHE A 191 25.46 -12.79 16.98
CA PHE A 191 26.48 -13.01 17.99
C PHE A 191 27.19 -14.36 17.79
N LEU A 192 26.44 -15.44 17.55
CA LEU A 192 27.00 -16.77 17.26
C LEU A 192 27.84 -16.75 15.99
N THR A 193 27.39 -16.08 14.92
CA THR A 193 28.17 -15.95 13.68
C THR A 193 29.50 -15.24 13.91
N ILE A 194 29.52 -14.14 14.68
CA ILE A 194 30.75 -13.43 15.02
C ILE A 194 31.65 -14.33 15.88
N PHE A 195 31.09 -14.98 16.89
CA PHE A 195 31.84 -15.84 17.82
C PHE A 195 32.48 -17.05 17.11
N PHE A 196 31.72 -17.78 16.30
CA PHE A 196 32.26 -18.90 15.52
C PHE A 196 33.20 -18.43 14.40
N GLY A 197 32.94 -17.27 13.79
CA GLY A 197 33.85 -16.65 12.85
C GLY A 197 35.20 -16.33 13.50
N PHE A 198 35.20 -15.80 14.71
CA PHE A 198 36.42 -15.52 15.48
C PHE A 198 37.15 -16.80 15.89
N LEU A 199 36.44 -17.81 16.42
CA LEU A 199 37.04 -19.12 16.75
C LEU A 199 37.66 -19.81 15.53
N SER A 200 37.10 -19.61 14.33
CA SER A 200 37.65 -20.12 13.07
C SER A 200 38.99 -19.48 12.69
N PHE A 201 39.35 -18.30 13.21
CA PHE A 201 40.64 -17.66 12.94
C PHE A 201 41.78 -18.17 13.84
N PHE A 202 41.44 -18.78 14.99
CA PHE A 202 42.41 -19.33 15.94
C PHE A 202 42.72 -20.82 15.74
N LYS A 203 42.16 -21.42 14.69
CA LYS A 203 42.30 -22.84 14.36
C LYS A 203 42.88 -22.99 12.96
#